data_AF-A0A1H0G8M1-F1
#
_entry.id   AF-A0A1H0G8M1-F1
#
_cell.length_a   1.000
_cell.length_b   1.000
_cell.length_c   1.000
_cell.angle_alpha   90.00
_cell.angle_beta   90.00
_cell.angle_gamma   90.00
#
_symmetry.space_group_name_H-M   'P 1'
#
loop_
_entity.id
_entity.type
_entity.pdbx_description
1 polymer ?
#
loop_
_entity_poly.entity_id
_entity_poly.type
_entity_poly.pdbx_seq_one_letter_code
_entity_poly.pdbx_strand_id
1 'polypeptide(L)'
;MVAATMVSCAPKVTSEMLTNDFQAQPTNKVMIYGPKDSVPETAKAIGLVTVDGKNTSLRKQYTRAIDLAVKEAARKGGNVLVVDNRELKENRLKGTIAYTDEKIIDSLTLSAYRVSQLQHMPLSKKPADVKQMGDKEQQEIAQQQETTKAVEQEELMSVYLKRDSIYNANPEAYFDLLNEYDDKTGSGTVSNGKSEKKSRGGMIKVGIGPEWNTSKVYYEGSNYLSYIRGNAVSLSVTSTEGKAYGFGFDLYGSITEADIPSYKYSSYEKYDLTLLYLGPSAVFGGHITDRLRMDIVVSTGVAYFQDNDYTQIGIGLKSALGLEYMVSKNAGIGLDLLGITSIFGNPSGARLPKDESYGYQQLGLMLSGRFHF
;
A
#
# COMPACT_ATOMS: atom_id res chain seq x y z
N MET A 1 37.73 -2.84 8.83
CA MET A 1 37.17 -1.61 8.23
C MET A 1 36.86 -1.90 6.77
N VAL A 2 35.63 -2.33 6.47
CA VAL A 2 35.05 -2.40 5.13
C VAL A 2 33.64 -1.87 5.28
N ALA A 3 33.42 -0.63 4.88
CA ALA A 3 32.10 -0.04 4.84
C ALA A 3 31.35 -0.65 3.64
N ALA A 4 30.45 -1.60 3.91
CA ALA A 4 29.44 -1.99 2.95
C ALA A 4 28.42 -0.85 2.86
N THR A 5 28.69 0.13 1.99
CA THR A 5 27.71 1.11 1.56
C THR A 5 26.54 0.34 0.95
N MET A 6 25.40 0.30 1.64
CA MET A 6 24.16 -0.17 1.06
C MET A 6 23.78 0.78 -0.08
N VAL A 7 24.14 0.38 -1.29
CA VAL A 7 23.74 1.07 -2.50
C VAL A 7 22.24 0.92 -2.63
N SER A 8 21.50 1.99 -2.31
CA SER A 8 20.07 2.11 -2.57
C SER A 8 19.81 1.82 -4.06
N CYS A 9 19.25 0.65 -4.36
CA CYS A 9 18.84 0.23 -5.70
C CYS A 9 17.48 0.83 -6.13
N ALA A 10 16.89 1.71 -5.32
CA ALA A 10 15.60 2.33 -5.58
C ALA A 10 15.75 3.62 -6.41
N PRO A 11 14.88 3.84 -7.42
CA PRO A 11 14.83 5.11 -8.14
C PRO A 11 14.52 6.28 -7.18
N LYS A 12 15.18 7.42 -7.38
CA LYS A 12 14.90 8.64 -6.62
C LYS A 12 13.86 9.46 -7.38
N VAL A 13 12.84 9.97 -6.68
CA VAL A 13 11.83 10.86 -7.27
C VAL A 13 12.02 12.25 -6.70
N THR A 14 12.02 13.27 -7.55
CA THR A 14 12.03 14.68 -7.18
C THR A 14 10.93 15.41 -7.93
N SER A 15 10.31 16.39 -7.30
CA SER A 15 9.32 17.27 -7.93
C SER A 15 9.69 18.73 -7.70
N GLU A 16 9.46 19.55 -8.72
CA GLU A 16 9.62 20.99 -8.69
C GLU A 16 8.26 21.60 -9.01
N MET A 17 7.67 22.31 -8.05
CA MET A 17 6.35 22.89 -8.22
C MET A 17 6.47 24.29 -8.81
N LEU A 18 5.69 24.58 -9.83
CA LEU A 18 5.51 25.92 -10.38
C LEU A 18 4.44 26.69 -9.60
N THR A 19 3.57 25.96 -8.88
CA THR A 19 2.43 26.49 -8.12
C THR A 19 2.30 25.75 -6.79
N ASN A 20 1.91 26.43 -5.70
CA ASN A 20 1.92 25.83 -4.36
C ASN A 20 0.58 25.22 -3.90
N ASP A 21 -0.53 25.47 -4.60
CA ASP A 21 -1.88 25.31 -4.02
C ASP A 21 -2.76 24.29 -4.76
N PHE A 22 -2.41 23.01 -4.71
CA PHE A 22 -3.26 21.93 -5.22
C PHE A 22 -3.42 20.80 -4.20
N GLN A 23 -4.67 20.39 -3.98
CA GLN A 23 -4.96 19.30 -3.07
C GLN A 23 -4.64 17.95 -3.72
N ALA A 24 -4.06 17.04 -2.94
CA ALA A 24 -3.71 15.71 -3.40
C ALA A 24 -4.93 14.98 -4.00
N GLN A 25 -4.72 14.35 -5.15
CA GLN A 25 -5.70 13.54 -5.86
C GLN A 25 -5.39 12.06 -5.68
N PRO A 26 -6.38 11.15 -5.78
CA PRO A 26 -6.12 9.72 -5.86
C PRO A 26 -5.46 9.36 -7.20
N THR A 27 -4.57 8.37 -7.17
CA THR A 27 -3.71 8.02 -8.32
C THR A 27 -4.47 7.52 -9.55
N ASN A 28 -5.65 6.93 -9.36
CA ASN A 28 -6.53 6.50 -10.45
C ASN A 28 -7.20 7.66 -11.20
N LYS A 29 -7.12 8.88 -10.67
CA LYS A 29 -7.59 10.10 -11.37
C LYS A 29 -6.50 10.77 -12.20
N VAL A 30 -5.28 10.24 -12.25
CA VAL A 30 -4.18 10.81 -13.05
C VAL A 30 -4.17 10.22 -14.45
N MET A 31 -4.46 11.05 -15.45
CA MET A 31 -4.32 10.71 -16.87
C MET A 31 -2.87 10.87 -17.30
N ILE A 32 -2.33 9.84 -17.93
CA ILE A 32 -0.93 9.76 -18.37
C ILE A 32 -0.88 9.98 -19.87
N TYR A 33 -0.24 11.05 -20.31
CA TYR A 33 -0.03 11.39 -21.71
C TYR A 33 1.43 11.14 -22.09
N GLY A 34 1.66 10.50 -23.22
CA GLY A 34 2.97 10.29 -23.81
C GLY A 34 3.27 11.26 -24.94
N PRO A 35 4.46 11.14 -25.56
CA PRO A 35 4.94 12.07 -26.58
C PRO A 35 4.11 12.17 -27.87
N LYS A 36 3.11 11.29 -28.06
CA LYS A 36 2.23 11.28 -29.24
C LYS A 36 0.78 11.60 -28.91
N ASP A 37 0.43 11.68 -27.63
CA ASP A 37 -0.94 11.96 -27.24
C ASP A 37 -1.19 13.46 -27.31
N SER A 38 -2.41 13.83 -27.69
CA SER A 38 -2.85 15.22 -27.63
C SER A 38 -3.27 15.53 -26.21
N VAL A 39 -2.53 16.41 -25.55
CA VAL A 39 -2.88 16.89 -24.22
C VAL A 39 -4.02 17.90 -24.36
N PRO A 40 -5.07 17.83 -23.51
CA PRO A 40 -6.16 18.80 -23.51
C PRO A 40 -5.68 20.25 -23.43
N GLU A 41 -6.33 21.15 -24.15
CA GLU A 41 -5.98 22.58 -24.10
C GLU A 41 -6.24 23.23 -22.73
N THR A 42 -7.14 22.62 -21.96
CA THR A 42 -7.46 22.99 -20.57
C THR A 42 -6.41 22.51 -19.59
N ALA A 43 -5.50 21.60 -19.97
CA ALA A 43 -4.44 21.14 -19.09
C ALA A 43 -3.41 22.24 -18.87
N LYS A 44 -3.14 22.56 -17.60
CA LYS A 44 -2.20 23.59 -17.18
C LYS A 44 -1.09 22.99 -16.33
N ALA A 45 0.15 23.36 -16.61
CA ALA A 45 1.31 22.88 -15.88
C ALA A 45 1.34 23.50 -14.48
N ILE A 46 1.45 22.64 -13.46
CA ILE A 46 1.56 23.01 -12.04
C ILE A 46 2.91 22.60 -11.46
N GLY A 47 3.65 21.72 -12.13
CA GLY A 47 4.97 21.28 -11.69
C GLY A 47 5.67 20.35 -12.67
N LEU A 48 6.85 19.93 -12.27
CA LEU A 48 7.71 18.98 -12.95
C LEU A 48 8.01 17.82 -12.01
N VAL A 49 8.12 16.61 -12.57
CA VAL A 49 8.57 15.42 -11.86
C VAL A 49 9.76 14.82 -12.57
N THR A 50 10.75 14.39 -11.81
CA THR A 50 11.92 13.67 -12.29
C THR A 50 12.08 12.37 -11.51
N VAL A 51 12.31 11.27 -12.21
CA VAL A 51 12.64 9.97 -11.63
C VAL A 51 14.02 9.56 -12.11
N ASP A 52 14.98 9.41 -11.20
CA ASP A 52 16.36 9.02 -11.48
C ASP A 52 16.59 7.55 -11.13
N GLY A 53 17.00 6.75 -12.11
CA GLY A 53 17.54 5.42 -11.88
C GLY A 53 19.00 5.57 -11.46
N LYS A 54 19.34 5.29 -10.21
CA LYS A 54 20.74 5.37 -9.76
C LYS A 54 21.59 4.25 -10.39
N ASN A 55 21.32 3.01 -9.99
CA ASN A 55 22.13 1.83 -10.32
C ASN A 55 21.37 0.77 -11.11
N THR A 56 20.12 1.06 -11.47
CA THR A 56 19.25 0.15 -12.21
C THR A 56 18.68 0.87 -13.42
N SER A 57 18.63 0.20 -14.57
CA SER A 57 18.08 0.77 -15.79
C SER A 57 16.59 1.06 -15.64
N LEU A 58 16.18 2.33 -15.69
CA LEU A 58 14.79 2.78 -15.73
C LEU A 58 14.05 2.18 -16.91
N ARG A 59 14.73 1.88 -18.02
CA ARG A 59 14.11 1.18 -19.15
C ARG A 59 13.61 -0.22 -18.76
N LYS A 60 14.33 -0.93 -17.89
CA LYS A 60 13.89 -2.24 -17.34
C LYS A 60 12.83 -2.09 -16.24
N GLN A 61 12.77 -0.93 -15.59
CA GLN A 61 11.82 -0.61 -14.52
C GLN A 61 10.80 0.45 -14.95
N TYR A 62 10.48 0.53 -16.25
CA TYR A 62 9.74 1.64 -16.81
C TYR A 62 8.35 1.78 -16.19
N THR A 63 7.65 0.66 -15.98
CA THR A 63 6.38 0.60 -15.25
C THR A 63 6.48 1.19 -13.85
N ARG A 64 7.55 0.86 -13.13
CA ARG A 64 7.78 1.37 -11.77
C ARG A 64 8.11 2.87 -11.79
N ALA A 65 8.86 3.34 -12.79
CA ALA A 65 9.18 4.75 -12.95
C ALA A 65 7.92 5.59 -13.22
N ILE A 66 7.01 5.09 -14.06
CA ILE A 66 5.73 5.73 -14.35
C ILE A 66 4.81 5.72 -13.11
N ASP A 67 4.69 4.59 -12.40
CA ASP A 67 3.92 4.52 -11.15
C ASP A 67 4.41 5.53 -10.11
N LEU A 68 5.74 5.66 -9.94
CA LEU A 68 6.34 6.65 -9.05
C LEU A 68 6.03 8.09 -9.48
N ALA A 69 6.11 8.39 -10.77
CA ALA A 69 5.78 9.71 -11.31
C ALA A 69 4.28 10.04 -11.15
N VAL A 70 3.40 9.06 -11.34
CA VAL A 70 1.94 9.20 -11.15
C VAL A 70 1.60 9.45 -9.68
N LYS A 71 2.20 8.67 -8.76
CA LYS A 71 2.02 8.88 -7.32
C LYS A 71 2.45 10.28 -6.89
N GLU A 72 3.57 10.75 -7.42
CA GLU A 72 4.05 12.09 -7.11
C GLU A 72 3.17 13.19 -7.72
N ALA A 73 2.73 13.03 -8.98
CA ALA A 73 1.77 13.94 -9.62
C ALA A 73 0.46 14.04 -8.82
N ALA A 74 -0.10 12.90 -8.42
CA ALA A 74 -1.32 12.80 -7.64
C ALA A 74 -1.14 13.47 -6.26
N ARG A 75 -0.02 13.19 -5.58
CA ARG A 75 0.31 13.80 -4.28
C ARG A 75 0.45 15.33 -4.36
N LYS A 76 0.89 15.85 -5.50
CA LYS A 76 1.00 17.28 -5.80
C LYS A 76 -0.28 17.87 -6.38
N GLY A 77 -1.36 17.09 -6.44
CA GLY A 77 -2.69 17.52 -6.86
C GLY A 77 -2.90 17.63 -8.37
N GLY A 78 -1.96 17.14 -9.18
CA GLY A 78 -2.14 17.01 -10.61
C GLY A 78 -2.99 15.79 -10.97
N ASN A 79 -3.92 15.96 -11.91
CA ASN A 79 -4.69 14.88 -12.52
C ASN A 79 -4.21 14.57 -13.96
N VAL A 80 -3.13 15.20 -14.41
CA VAL A 80 -2.47 14.94 -15.68
C VAL A 80 -0.97 14.78 -15.46
N LEU A 81 -0.38 13.75 -16.07
CA LEU A 81 1.06 13.54 -16.16
C LEU A 81 1.47 13.44 -17.62
N VAL A 82 2.22 14.41 -18.13
CA VAL A 82 2.80 14.37 -19.47
C VAL A 82 4.22 13.82 -19.37
N VAL A 83 4.44 12.62 -19.90
CA VAL A 83 5.69 11.87 -19.79
C VAL A 83 6.67 12.25 -20.89
N ASP A 84 7.91 12.50 -20.52
CA ASP A 84 9.03 12.77 -21.40
C ASP A 84 10.10 11.68 -21.30
N ASN A 85 10.24 10.91 -22.38
CA ASN A 85 11.14 9.78 -22.48
C ASN A 85 12.53 10.12 -23.06
N ARG A 86 12.81 11.38 -23.39
CA ARG A 86 14.07 11.76 -24.06
C ARG A 86 15.31 11.36 -23.27
N GLU A 87 15.25 11.51 -21.95
CA GLU A 87 16.37 11.27 -21.04
C GLU A 87 16.40 9.84 -20.48
N LEU A 88 15.52 8.95 -20.96
CA LEU A 88 15.45 7.57 -20.49
C LEU A 88 16.76 6.80 -20.76
N LYS A 89 17.50 7.20 -21.81
CA LYS A 89 18.85 6.67 -22.10
C LYS A 89 19.90 7.09 -21.07
N GLU A 90 19.73 8.25 -20.46
CA GLU A 90 20.55 8.79 -19.37
C GLU A 90 20.08 8.28 -18.00
N ASN A 91 19.21 7.27 -18.00
CA ASN A 91 18.62 6.67 -16.81
C ASN A 91 17.75 7.64 -15.99
N ARG A 92 17.10 8.58 -16.67
CA ARG A 92 16.23 9.59 -16.05
C ARG A 92 14.89 9.68 -16.79
N LEU A 93 13.78 9.78 -16.07
CA LEU A 93 12.45 10.01 -16.62
C LEU A 93 11.98 11.39 -16.16
N LYS A 94 11.53 12.22 -17.10
CA LYS A 94 10.93 13.51 -16.77
C LYS A 94 9.43 13.48 -17.06
N GLY A 95 8.68 14.32 -16.36
CA GLY A 95 7.28 14.55 -16.66
C GLY A 95 6.83 15.93 -16.22
N THR A 96 5.80 16.43 -16.89
CA THR A 96 5.07 17.64 -16.48
C THR A 96 3.84 17.23 -15.71
N ILE A 97 3.72 17.72 -14.48
CA ILE A 97 2.51 17.59 -13.67
C ILE A 97 1.57 18.72 -14.10
N ALA A 98 0.35 18.37 -14.46
CA ALA A 98 -0.65 19.31 -14.88
C ALA A 98 -2.02 19.03 -14.23
N TYR A 99 -2.87 20.04 -14.26
CA TYR A 99 -4.25 19.99 -13.82
C TYR A 99 -5.18 20.34 -14.98
N THR A 100 -6.32 19.66 -15.10
CA THR A 100 -7.38 19.91 -16.08
C THR A 100 -8.75 19.70 -15.44
N ASP A 101 -9.76 20.47 -15.85
CA ASP A 101 -11.16 20.27 -15.44
C ASP A 101 -11.90 19.24 -16.30
N GLU A 102 -11.23 18.64 -17.29
CA GLU A 102 -11.82 17.61 -18.12
C GLU A 102 -12.11 16.32 -17.36
N LYS A 103 -13.15 15.61 -17.82
CA LYS A 103 -13.50 14.29 -17.28
C LYS A 103 -12.34 13.32 -17.47
N ILE A 104 -12.14 12.47 -16.47
CA ILE A 104 -11.13 11.42 -16.51
C ILE A 104 -11.47 10.44 -17.63
N ILE A 105 -10.46 10.15 -18.44
CA ILE A 105 -10.54 9.14 -19.49
C ILE A 105 -9.81 7.90 -18.97
N ASP A 106 -10.56 6.86 -18.58
CA ASP A 106 -10.01 5.65 -17.94
C ASP A 106 -8.89 5.00 -18.76
N SER A 107 -8.98 5.02 -20.09
CA SER A 107 -7.95 4.46 -20.98
C SER A 107 -6.61 5.19 -20.92
N LEU A 108 -6.57 6.41 -20.38
CA LEU A 108 -5.36 7.21 -20.18
C LEU A 108 -4.79 7.07 -18.76
N THR A 109 -5.51 6.45 -17.82
CA THR A 109 -5.05 6.24 -16.44
C THR A 109 -4.03 5.10 -16.32
N LEU A 110 -3.45 4.93 -15.13
CA LEU A 110 -2.41 3.93 -14.87
C LEU A 110 -2.92 2.50 -15.07
N SER A 111 -2.53 1.87 -16.18
CA SER A 111 -2.77 0.47 -16.48
C SER A 111 -1.56 -0.17 -17.16
N ALA A 112 -1.43 -1.50 -17.06
CA ALA A 112 -0.35 -2.23 -17.74
C ALA A 112 -0.36 -2.00 -19.25
N TYR A 113 -1.56 -1.90 -19.85
CA TYR A 113 -1.73 -1.57 -21.25
C TYR A 113 -1.21 -0.16 -21.57
N ARG A 114 -1.62 0.85 -20.79
CA ARG A 114 -1.20 2.24 -21.02
C ARG A 114 0.31 2.41 -20.89
N VAL A 115 0.92 1.83 -19.85
CA VAL A 115 2.37 1.87 -19.64
C VAL A 115 3.11 1.20 -20.79
N SER A 116 2.62 0.05 -21.28
CA SER A 116 3.20 -0.63 -22.44
C SER A 116 3.18 0.27 -23.67
N GLN A 117 2.06 0.94 -23.97
CA GLN A 117 1.98 1.88 -25.09
C GLN A 117 3.04 2.99 -24.97
N LEU A 118 3.19 3.58 -23.79
CA LEU A 118 4.18 4.64 -23.53
C LEU A 118 5.63 4.16 -23.71
N GLN A 119 5.95 2.94 -23.28
CA GLN A 119 7.31 2.38 -23.39
C GLN A 119 7.73 2.15 -24.85
N HIS A 120 6.76 1.85 -25.72
CA HIS A 120 7.00 1.59 -27.14
C HIS A 120 6.90 2.86 -28.01
N MET A 121 6.58 4.02 -27.41
CA MET A 121 6.62 5.28 -28.13
C MET A 121 8.06 5.69 -28.45
N PRO A 122 8.35 6.20 -29.66
CA PRO A 122 9.70 6.61 -30.04
C PRO A 122 10.18 7.75 -29.12
N LEU A 123 11.43 7.64 -28.67
CA LEU A 123 12.13 8.53 -27.72
C LEU A 123 12.34 9.99 -28.22
N SER A 124 11.72 10.37 -29.34
CA SER A 124 12.19 11.48 -30.20
C SER A 124 11.15 12.59 -30.46
N LYS A 125 9.92 12.49 -29.93
CA LYS A 125 8.96 13.61 -30.07
C LYS A 125 9.07 14.55 -28.89
N LYS A 126 9.09 15.87 -29.17
CA LYS A 126 8.90 16.89 -28.14
C LYS A 126 7.59 16.58 -27.39
N PRO A 127 7.55 16.70 -26.05
CA PRO A 127 6.28 16.61 -25.33
C PRO A 127 5.31 17.68 -25.86
N ALA A 128 4.00 17.41 -25.76
CA ALA A 128 3.00 18.43 -26.05
C ALA A 128 3.20 19.61 -25.09
N ASP A 129 3.26 20.83 -25.63
CA ASP A 129 3.49 22.04 -24.84
C ASP A 129 2.27 22.31 -23.93
N VAL A 130 2.44 22.11 -22.62
CA VAL A 130 1.42 22.43 -21.62
C VAL A 130 1.59 23.89 -21.20
N LYS A 131 0.50 24.68 -21.25
CA LYS A 131 0.52 26.09 -20.83
C LYS A 131 0.74 26.18 -19.31
N GLN A 132 1.54 27.16 -18.86
CA GLN A 132 1.66 27.46 -17.42
C GLN A 132 0.34 28.02 -16.87
N MET A 133 0.07 27.76 -15.59
CA MET A 133 -1.11 28.24 -14.90
C MET A 133 -0.88 29.64 -14.30
N GLY A 134 -1.83 30.56 -14.48
CA GLY A 134 -1.75 31.92 -13.90
C GLY A 134 -2.23 31.99 -12.45
N ASP A 135 -1.76 32.99 -11.70
CA ASP A 135 -2.05 33.13 -10.24
C ASP A 135 -3.55 33.28 -9.91
N LYS A 136 -4.33 33.93 -10.79
CA LYS A 136 -5.79 34.05 -10.60
C LYS A 136 -6.53 32.73 -10.78
N GLU A 137 -6.12 31.94 -11.77
CA GLU A 137 -6.70 30.62 -12.05
C GLU A 137 -6.37 29.63 -10.91
N GLN A 138 -5.17 29.74 -10.32
CA GLN A 138 -4.78 28.94 -9.14
C GLN A 138 -5.74 29.16 -7.96
N GLN A 139 -6.10 30.42 -7.69
CA GLN A 139 -7.02 30.76 -6.59
C GLN A 139 -8.45 30.27 -6.84
N GLU A 140 -8.93 30.35 -8.09
CA GLU A 140 -10.26 29.86 -8.46
C GLU A 140 -10.37 28.34 -8.31
N ILE A 141 -9.36 27.57 -8.74
CA ILE A 141 -9.37 26.11 -8.62
C ILE A 141 -9.25 25.69 -7.14
N ALA A 142 -8.43 26.37 -6.34
CA ALA A 142 -8.32 26.08 -4.91
C ALA A 142 -9.66 26.28 -4.18
N GLN A 143 -10.37 27.38 -4.48
CA GLN A 143 -11.71 27.64 -3.91
C GLN A 143 -12.74 26.58 -4.35
N GLN A 144 -12.72 26.16 -5.62
CA GLN A 144 -13.61 25.10 -6.10
C GLN A 144 -13.35 23.77 -5.38
N GLN A 145 -12.09 23.38 -5.20
CA GLN A 145 -11.72 22.15 -4.49
C GLN A 145 -12.15 22.17 -3.02
N GLU A 146 -12.03 23.30 -2.32
CA GLU A 146 -12.53 23.47 -0.95
C GLU A 146 -14.05 23.37 -0.88
N THR A 147 -14.75 23.98 -1.84
CA THR A 147 -16.21 23.93 -1.92
C THR A 147 -16.71 22.50 -2.17
N THR A 148 -16.08 21.77 -3.10
CA THR A 148 -16.42 20.37 -3.38
C THR A 148 -16.19 19.47 -2.16
N LYS A 149 -15.11 19.68 -1.41
CA LYS A 149 -14.86 18.94 -0.16
C LYS A 149 -15.89 19.23 0.92
N ALA A 150 -16.29 20.48 1.07
CA ALA A 150 -17.33 20.85 2.03
C ALA A 150 -18.66 20.16 1.70
N VAL A 151 -19.03 20.13 0.41
CA VAL A 151 -20.23 19.42 -0.06
C VAL A 151 -20.13 17.90 0.15
N GLU A 152 -19.00 17.27 -0.20
CA GLU A 152 -18.80 15.82 0.03
C GLU A 152 -18.84 15.48 1.53
N GLN A 153 -18.28 16.33 2.39
CA GLN A 153 -18.33 16.13 3.84
C GLN A 153 -19.73 16.34 4.41
N GLU A 154 -20.48 17.33 3.90
CA GLU A 154 -21.86 17.59 4.30
C GLU A 154 -22.80 16.46 3.87
N GLU A 155 -22.62 15.92 2.66
CA GLU A 155 -23.33 14.71 2.20
C GLU A 155 -23.00 13.50 3.08
N LEU A 156 -21.72 13.23 3.36
CA LEU A 156 -21.29 12.16 4.27
C LEU A 156 -21.92 12.31 5.67
N MET A 157 -22.01 13.55 6.17
CA MET A 157 -22.59 13.82 7.48
C MET A 157 -24.11 13.67 7.48
N SER A 158 -24.79 14.07 6.41
CA SER A 158 -26.23 13.84 6.24
C SER A 158 -26.57 12.35 6.22
N VAL A 159 -25.73 11.52 5.60
CA VAL A 159 -25.86 10.06 5.59
C VAL A 159 -25.65 9.49 6.98
N TYR A 160 -24.64 9.97 7.71
CA TYR A 160 -24.36 9.54 9.08
C TYR A 160 -25.52 9.86 10.04
N LEU A 161 -26.06 11.08 9.99
CA LEU A 161 -27.17 11.50 10.84
C LEU A 161 -28.47 10.74 10.51
N LYS A 162 -28.73 10.46 9.23
CA LYS A 162 -29.85 9.61 8.80
C LYS A 162 -29.70 8.18 9.35
N ARG A 163 -28.48 7.64 9.34
CA ARG A 163 -28.15 6.30 9.86
C ARG A 163 -28.36 6.19 11.37
N ASP A 164 -27.91 7.16 12.15
CA ASP A 164 -28.11 7.20 13.61
C ASP A 164 -29.59 7.35 13.99
N SER A 165 -30.36 8.12 13.22
CA SER A 165 -31.81 8.27 13.47
C SER A 165 -32.60 6.97 13.26
N ILE A 166 -32.16 6.11 12.34
CA ILE A 166 -32.81 4.84 12.01
C ILE A 166 -32.40 3.74 12.99
N TYR A 167 -31.12 3.67 13.37
CA TYR A 167 -30.62 2.72 14.37
C TYR A 167 -31.35 2.85 15.72
N ASN A 168 -31.63 4.08 16.15
CA ASN A 168 -32.34 4.35 17.39
C ASN A 168 -33.85 4.08 17.32
N ALA A 169 -34.45 4.00 16.12
CA ALA A 169 -35.89 3.83 15.95
C ALA A 169 -36.31 2.38 15.69
N ASN A 170 -35.51 1.61 14.93
CA ASN A 170 -35.79 0.19 14.66
C ASN A 170 -34.51 -0.58 14.23
N PRO A 171 -33.87 -1.33 15.14
CA PRO A 171 -32.63 -2.06 14.85
C PRO A 171 -32.74 -3.14 13.77
N GLU A 172 -33.93 -3.70 13.51
CA GLU A 172 -34.13 -4.75 12.51
C GLU A 172 -34.26 -4.18 11.08
N ALA A 173 -34.86 -2.99 10.93
CA ALA A 173 -34.98 -2.30 9.64
C ALA A 173 -33.63 -1.75 9.10
N TYR A 174 -32.62 -1.68 9.97
CA TYR A 174 -31.28 -1.24 9.63
C TYR A 174 -30.56 -2.20 8.67
N PHE A 175 -30.86 -3.51 8.75
CA PHE A 175 -30.26 -4.52 7.87
C PHE A 175 -30.85 -4.50 6.44
N ASP A 176 -32.11 -4.09 6.28
CA ASP A 176 -32.74 -4.00 4.96
C ASP A 176 -32.23 -2.80 4.14
N LEU A 177 -31.90 -1.68 4.81
CA LEU A 177 -31.33 -0.49 4.17
C LEU A 177 -29.86 -0.64 3.74
N LEU A 178 -29.09 -1.51 4.41
CA LEU A 178 -27.72 -1.84 3.99
C LEU A 178 -27.69 -2.54 2.62
N ASN A 179 -28.74 -3.30 2.30
CA ASN A 179 -28.88 -3.97 1.01
C ASN A 179 -29.37 -3.02 -0.10
N GLU A 180 -30.13 -1.97 0.22
CA GLU A 180 -30.65 -1.02 -0.78
C GLU A 180 -29.60 0.00 -1.27
N TYR A 181 -28.52 0.21 -0.52
CA TYR A 181 -27.47 1.18 -0.88
C TYR A 181 -26.33 0.57 -1.74
N ASP A 182 -26.05 -0.73 -1.61
CA ASP A 182 -25.01 -1.41 -2.40
C ASP A 182 -25.40 -1.53 -3.90
N ASP A 183 -26.70 -1.48 -4.19
CA ASP A 183 -27.26 -1.52 -5.56
C ASP A 183 -27.18 -0.16 -6.30
N LYS A 184 -26.96 0.96 -5.60
CA LYS A 184 -26.95 2.31 -6.21
C LYS A 184 -25.56 2.87 -6.53
N THR A 185 -24.49 2.29 -6.00
CA THR A 185 -23.10 2.67 -6.32
C THR A 185 -22.37 1.66 -7.22
N GLY A 186 -23.04 0.57 -7.61
CA GLY A 186 -22.51 -0.44 -8.53
C GLY A 186 -22.56 0.02 -9.99
N SER A 187 -21.40 0.41 -10.53
CA SER A 187 -21.16 0.55 -11.97
C SER A 187 -21.66 -0.68 -12.72
N GLY A 188 -22.77 -0.52 -13.44
CA GLY A 188 -23.35 -1.55 -14.28
C GLY A 188 -22.43 -1.96 -15.42
N THR A 189 -22.11 -3.26 -15.48
CA THR A 189 -21.87 -3.92 -16.76
C THR A 189 -22.71 -5.20 -16.76
N VAL A 190 -23.83 -5.13 -17.47
CA VAL A 190 -24.63 -6.30 -17.82
C VAL A 190 -23.84 -7.09 -18.86
N SER A 191 -23.31 -8.25 -18.48
CA SER A 191 -22.91 -9.27 -19.46
C SER A 191 -23.77 -10.51 -19.29
N ASN A 192 -24.55 -10.81 -20.33
CA ASN A 192 -25.43 -11.95 -20.45
C ASN A 192 -24.71 -13.29 -20.27
N GLY A 193 -25.29 -14.15 -19.43
CA GLY A 193 -25.50 -15.57 -19.73
C GLY A 193 -24.28 -16.49 -19.78
N LYS A 194 -23.89 -17.01 -18.62
CA LYS A 194 -23.69 -18.45 -18.36
C LYS A 194 -23.62 -18.65 -16.85
N SER A 195 -24.30 -19.69 -16.35
CA SER A 195 -24.33 -20.08 -14.94
C SER A 195 -22.91 -20.15 -14.34
N GLU A 196 -22.49 -19.11 -13.64
CA GLU A 196 -21.30 -19.15 -12.80
C GLU A 196 -21.69 -19.71 -11.44
N LYS A 197 -21.08 -20.85 -11.09
CA LYS A 197 -21.14 -21.45 -9.77
C LYS A 197 -20.86 -20.36 -8.72
N LYS A 198 -21.79 -20.14 -7.80
CA LYS A 198 -21.56 -19.39 -6.55
C LYS A 198 -20.23 -19.84 -5.95
N SER A 199 -19.17 -19.05 -6.10
CA SER A 199 -17.87 -19.40 -5.56
C SER A 199 -17.90 -19.14 -4.06
N ARG A 200 -17.88 -20.22 -3.31
CA ARG A 200 -17.42 -20.32 -1.93
C ARG A 200 -16.25 -19.36 -1.68
N GLY A 201 -16.49 -18.32 -0.89
CA GLY A 201 -15.62 -17.14 -0.76
C GLY A 201 -14.72 -17.15 0.47
N GLY A 202 -14.83 -18.14 1.35
CA GLY A 202 -14.05 -18.22 2.60
C GLY A 202 -12.71 -18.93 2.42
N MET A 203 -11.69 -18.49 3.15
CA MET A 203 -10.38 -19.13 3.23
C MET A 203 -9.84 -19.12 4.66
N ILE A 204 -9.44 -20.29 5.14
CA ILE A 204 -8.57 -20.44 6.32
C ILE A 204 -7.15 -20.70 5.83
N LYS A 205 -6.19 -19.91 6.31
CA LYS A 205 -4.76 -20.04 6.01
C LYS A 205 -4.00 -20.27 7.30
N VAL A 206 -3.22 -21.35 7.34
CA VAL A 206 -2.32 -21.68 8.46
C VAL A 206 -0.91 -21.68 7.91
N GLY A 207 -0.01 -20.88 8.50
CA GLY A 207 1.37 -20.71 8.07
C GLY A 207 2.35 -20.97 9.20
N ILE A 208 3.51 -21.54 8.86
CA ILE A 208 4.64 -21.72 9.76
C ILE A 208 5.93 -21.41 9.00
N GLY A 209 6.90 -20.78 9.66
CA GLY A 209 8.19 -20.53 9.03
C GLY A 209 9.15 -19.67 9.85
N PRO A 210 10.36 -19.46 9.32
CA PRO A 210 11.35 -18.59 9.94
C PRO A 210 10.96 -17.12 9.85
N GLU A 211 11.43 -16.36 10.83
CA GLU A 211 11.35 -14.91 10.87
C GLU A 211 12.70 -14.25 11.22
N TRP A 212 12.83 -13.00 10.83
CA TRP A 212 13.97 -12.15 11.07
C TRP A 212 13.50 -10.80 11.59
N ASN A 213 14.09 -10.35 12.70
CA ASN A 213 13.90 -8.98 13.14
C ASN A 213 14.70 -8.04 12.22
N THR A 214 14.02 -7.03 11.67
CA THR A 214 14.60 -6.01 10.79
C THR A 214 14.77 -4.66 11.50
N SER A 215 14.13 -4.48 12.65
CA SER A 215 14.29 -3.30 13.50
C SER A 215 15.53 -3.38 14.39
N LYS A 216 15.98 -2.21 14.87
CA LYS A 216 16.98 -2.12 15.94
C LYS A 216 16.29 -2.39 17.27
N VAL A 217 16.87 -3.28 18.08
CA VAL A 217 16.46 -3.45 19.48
C VAL A 217 17.39 -2.60 20.35
N TYR A 218 16.79 -1.75 21.19
CA TYR A 218 17.52 -0.85 22.09
C TYR A 218 17.55 -1.45 23.49
N TYR A 219 18.75 -1.67 24.03
CA TYR A 219 18.99 -2.07 25.41
C TYR A 219 19.87 -1.03 26.11
N GLU A 220 19.77 -0.90 27.43
CA GLU A 220 20.33 0.20 28.21
C GLU A 220 21.76 0.60 27.79
N GLY A 221 21.89 1.82 27.26
CA GLY A 221 23.18 2.48 27.06
C GLY A 221 23.99 2.09 25.83
N SER A 222 23.58 1.13 25.00
CA SER A 222 24.32 0.81 23.77
C SER A 222 23.44 0.35 22.60
N ASN A 223 23.87 0.75 21.39
CA ASN A 223 23.35 0.20 20.14
C ASN A 223 23.97 -1.19 19.93
N TYR A 224 23.15 -2.16 19.53
CA TYR A 224 23.41 -3.20 18.53
C TYR A 224 22.99 -4.61 18.96
N LEU A 225 22.03 -5.12 18.19
CA LEU A 225 21.92 -6.53 17.85
C LEU A 225 21.51 -6.63 16.38
N SER A 226 22.40 -7.17 15.56
CA SER A 226 22.09 -7.68 14.23
C SER A 226 22.09 -9.20 14.33
N TYR A 227 21.08 -9.88 13.77
CA TYR A 227 20.86 -11.34 13.79
C TYR A 227 19.87 -11.91 14.83
N ILE A 228 18.81 -11.19 15.16
CA ILE A 228 17.67 -11.76 15.89
C ILE A 228 16.81 -12.57 14.90
N ARG A 229 16.64 -13.87 15.17
CA ARG A 229 15.93 -14.83 14.32
C ARG A 229 15.00 -15.71 15.14
N GLY A 230 13.92 -16.14 14.53
CA GLY A 230 12.90 -16.90 15.23
C GLY A 230 12.08 -17.76 14.30
N ASN A 231 11.07 -18.36 14.88
CA ASN A 231 10.03 -19.07 14.14
C ASN A 231 8.69 -18.43 14.47
N ALA A 232 7.80 -18.43 13.49
CA ALA A 232 6.48 -17.87 13.63
C ALA A 232 5.41 -18.84 13.12
N VAL A 233 4.22 -18.66 13.67
CA VAL A 233 2.98 -19.29 13.24
C VAL A 233 1.97 -18.20 12.94
N SER A 234 1.24 -18.35 11.84
CA SER A 234 0.17 -17.45 11.44
C SER A 234 -1.12 -18.21 11.16
N LEU A 235 -2.24 -17.67 11.61
CA LEU A 235 -3.58 -18.10 11.25
C LEU A 235 -4.34 -16.91 10.68
N SER A 236 -4.92 -17.07 9.50
CA SER A 236 -5.76 -16.07 8.86
C SER A 236 -7.09 -16.70 8.46
N VAL A 237 -8.20 -16.09 8.85
CA VAL A 237 -9.55 -16.47 8.42
C VAL A 237 -10.11 -15.30 7.63
N THR A 238 -10.36 -15.49 6.34
CA THR A 238 -10.76 -14.43 5.43
C THR A 238 -11.97 -14.83 4.60
N SER A 239 -12.83 -13.88 4.28
CA SER A 239 -13.92 -14.03 3.33
C SER A 239 -13.73 -13.02 2.21
N THR A 240 -13.72 -13.51 0.98
CA THR A 240 -13.63 -12.73 -0.26
C THR A 240 -14.97 -12.60 -0.97
N GLU A 241 -16.03 -13.27 -0.50
CA GLU A 241 -17.39 -13.20 -1.08
C GLU A 241 -17.46 -13.33 -2.63
N GLY A 242 -16.48 -14.00 -3.26
CA GLY A 242 -16.37 -14.10 -4.73
C GLY A 242 -15.87 -12.82 -5.42
N LYS A 243 -15.48 -11.80 -4.66
CA LYS A 243 -14.87 -10.55 -5.12
C LYS A 243 -13.34 -10.64 -5.04
N ALA A 244 -12.65 -9.71 -5.71
CA ALA A 244 -11.19 -9.58 -5.65
C ALA A 244 -10.67 -9.02 -4.31
N TYR A 245 -11.57 -8.68 -3.40
CA TYR A 245 -11.27 -8.16 -2.08
C TYR A 245 -12.17 -8.81 -1.04
N GLY A 246 -11.79 -8.68 0.23
CA GLY A 246 -12.49 -9.31 1.32
C GLY A 246 -12.01 -8.83 2.68
N PHE A 247 -12.62 -9.39 3.72
CA PHE A 247 -12.31 -9.06 5.10
C PHE A 247 -12.12 -10.33 5.92
N GLY A 248 -11.41 -10.21 7.01
CA GLY A 248 -11.09 -11.34 7.84
C GLY A 248 -10.48 -10.95 9.16
N PHE A 249 -9.80 -11.92 9.75
CA PHE A 249 -9.09 -11.80 11.00
C PHE A 249 -7.78 -12.55 10.93
N ASP A 250 -6.75 -11.95 11.49
CA ASP A 250 -5.41 -12.50 11.57
C ASP A 250 -5.01 -12.72 13.01
N LEU A 251 -4.34 -13.85 13.24
CA LEU A 251 -3.61 -14.19 14.44
C LEU A 251 -2.17 -14.52 14.02
N TYR A 252 -1.20 -13.98 14.73
CA TYR A 252 0.22 -14.23 14.50
C TYR A 252 0.93 -14.40 15.83
N GLY A 253 1.77 -15.42 15.94
CA GLY A 253 2.60 -15.68 17.11
C GLY A 253 4.02 -15.96 16.68
N SER A 254 4.99 -15.41 17.38
CA SER A 254 6.39 -15.70 17.12
C SER A 254 7.22 -15.78 18.39
N ILE A 255 8.29 -16.58 18.31
CA ILE A 255 9.32 -16.71 19.33
C ILE A 255 10.66 -16.47 18.65
N THR A 256 11.37 -15.46 19.11
CA THR A 256 12.64 -15.00 18.55
C THR A 256 13.72 -15.04 19.62
N GLU A 257 14.86 -15.66 19.30
CA GLU A 257 16.01 -15.70 20.22
C GLU A 257 16.96 -14.53 19.90
N ALA A 258 17.41 -13.83 20.94
CA ALA A 258 18.34 -12.72 20.86
C ALA A 258 19.53 -12.89 21.83
N ASP A 259 20.75 -12.81 21.31
CA ASP A 259 21.98 -12.88 22.12
C ASP A 259 22.48 -11.46 22.47
N ILE A 260 22.14 -10.93 23.65
CA ILE A 260 22.53 -9.57 24.06
C ILE A 260 23.91 -9.60 24.75
N PRO A 261 24.89 -8.78 24.34
CA PRO A 261 26.17 -8.68 25.06
C PRO A 261 25.98 -8.06 26.45
N SER A 262 26.36 -8.78 27.51
CA SER A 262 26.33 -8.26 28.88
C SER A 262 27.61 -7.48 29.18
N TYR A 263 27.48 -6.16 29.38
CA TYR A 263 28.60 -5.27 29.74
C TYR A 263 29.25 -5.62 31.08
N LYS A 264 28.54 -6.37 31.94
CA LYS A 264 28.95 -6.63 33.32
C LYS A 264 29.76 -7.92 33.47
N TYR A 265 29.66 -8.85 32.52
CA TYR A 265 30.20 -10.22 32.69
C TYR A 265 31.05 -10.75 31.53
N SER A 266 31.32 -9.95 30.48
CA SER A 266 32.04 -10.43 29.28
C SER A 266 31.40 -11.71 28.70
N SER A 267 30.08 -11.85 28.85
CA SER A 267 29.27 -12.98 28.43
C SER A 267 28.06 -12.50 27.62
N TYR A 268 27.49 -13.38 26.81
CA TYR A 268 26.21 -13.14 26.14
C TYR A 268 25.08 -13.61 27.05
N GLU A 269 24.04 -12.78 27.20
CA GLU A 269 22.79 -13.15 27.85
C GLU A 269 21.76 -13.46 26.76
N LYS A 270 21.07 -14.59 26.91
CA LYS A 270 20.04 -15.04 25.98
C LYS A 270 18.69 -14.45 26.38
N TYR A 271 18.01 -13.85 25.42
CA TYR A 271 16.68 -13.29 25.58
C TYR A 271 15.71 -13.97 24.61
N ASP A 272 14.63 -14.50 25.17
CA ASP A 272 13.53 -15.05 24.40
C ASP A 272 12.47 -13.96 24.24
N LEU A 273 12.22 -13.56 23.00
CA LEU A 273 11.28 -12.51 22.63
C LEU A 273 10.03 -13.17 22.05
N THR A 274 8.89 -12.95 22.67
CA THR A 274 7.60 -13.46 22.19
C THR A 274 6.75 -12.31 21.69
N LEU A 275 6.21 -12.44 20.48
CA LEU A 275 5.23 -11.52 19.92
C LEU A 275 3.94 -12.27 19.60
N LEU A 276 2.82 -11.79 20.13
CA LEU A 276 1.48 -12.22 19.74
C LEU A 276 0.74 -11.03 19.12
N TYR A 277 0.07 -11.25 18.00
CA TYR A 277 -0.68 -10.23 17.29
C TYR A 277 -2.06 -10.75 16.91
N LEU A 278 -3.08 -9.93 17.08
CA LEU A 278 -4.44 -10.22 16.65
C LEU A 278 -5.09 -8.96 16.04
N GLY A 279 -5.78 -9.11 14.92
CA GLY A 279 -6.48 -7.97 14.33
C GLY A 279 -7.36 -8.29 13.13
N PRO A 280 -8.36 -7.43 12.85
CA PRO A 280 -9.10 -7.48 11.60
C PRO A 280 -8.16 -7.33 10.40
N SER A 281 -8.50 -7.96 9.28
CA SER A 281 -7.70 -7.93 8.05
C SER A 281 -8.55 -7.58 6.84
N ALA A 282 -7.96 -6.83 5.93
CA ALA A 282 -8.42 -6.65 4.56
C ALA A 282 -7.58 -7.54 3.66
N VAL A 283 -8.23 -8.32 2.79
CA VAL A 283 -7.57 -9.17 1.81
C VAL A 283 -7.89 -8.67 0.41
N PHE A 284 -6.89 -8.66 -0.46
CA PHE A 284 -7.03 -8.42 -1.89
C PHE A 284 -6.38 -9.60 -2.60
N GLY A 285 -7.10 -10.30 -3.44
CA GLY A 285 -6.54 -11.49 -4.06
C GLY A 285 -7.44 -12.10 -5.11
N GLY A 286 -6.86 -12.98 -5.89
CA GLY A 286 -7.57 -13.62 -6.99
C GLY A 286 -6.74 -14.71 -7.64
N HIS A 287 -7.43 -15.47 -8.49
CA HIS A 287 -6.79 -16.48 -9.33
C HIS A 287 -5.99 -15.78 -10.44
N ILE A 288 -4.70 -16.10 -10.53
CA ILE A 288 -3.85 -15.79 -11.68
C ILE A 288 -4.12 -16.84 -12.77
N THR A 289 -4.29 -18.09 -12.36
CA THR A 289 -4.72 -19.22 -13.20
C THR A 289 -5.68 -20.10 -12.42
N ASP A 290 -6.24 -21.13 -13.06
CA ASP A 290 -7.10 -22.12 -12.40
C ASP A 290 -6.45 -22.78 -11.17
N ARG A 291 -5.12 -22.83 -11.12
CA ARG A 291 -4.36 -23.43 -10.02
C ARG A 291 -3.52 -22.46 -9.22
N LEU A 292 -3.24 -21.26 -9.73
CA LEU A 292 -2.38 -20.29 -9.05
C LEU A 292 -3.22 -19.13 -8.53
N ARG A 293 -3.13 -18.86 -7.24
CA ARG A 293 -3.80 -17.74 -6.57
C ARG A 293 -2.76 -16.85 -5.89
N MET A 294 -3.02 -15.55 -5.87
CA MET A 294 -2.22 -14.59 -5.13
C MET A 294 -3.12 -13.77 -4.21
N ASP A 295 -2.60 -13.43 -3.04
CA ASP A 295 -3.28 -12.58 -2.06
C ASP A 295 -2.31 -11.57 -1.43
N ILE A 296 -2.84 -10.40 -1.12
CA ILE A 296 -2.24 -9.37 -0.29
C ILE A 296 -3.17 -9.23 0.91
N VAL A 297 -2.62 -9.37 2.11
CA VAL A 297 -3.36 -9.16 3.36
C VAL A 297 -2.75 -7.99 4.10
N VAL A 298 -3.59 -7.06 4.55
CA VAL A 298 -3.21 -5.97 5.44
C VAL A 298 -4.10 -6.02 6.66
N SER A 299 -3.51 -6.02 7.84
CA SER A 299 -4.21 -6.15 9.12
C SER A 299 -3.64 -5.17 10.12
N THR A 300 -4.51 -4.51 10.88
CA THR A 300 -4.13 -3.65 12.00
C THR A 300 -4.82 -4.15 13.26
N GLY A 301 -4.13 -4.11 14.39
CA GLY A 301 -4.65 -4.77 15.58
C GLY A 301 -3.77 -4.58 16.80
N VAL A 302 -4.01 -5.44 17.79
CA VAL A 302 -3.30 -5.43 19.07
C VAL A 302 -2.08 -6.32 18.96
N ALA A 303 -0.93 -5.80 19.41
CA ALA A 303 0.29 -6.56 19.58
C ALA A 303 0.59 -6.71 21.08
N TYR A 304 0.82 -7.94 21.52
CA TYR A 304 1.32 -8.28 22.85
C TYR A 304 2.76 -8.74 22.71
N PHE A 305 3.66 -8.06 23.41
CA PHE A 305 5.08 -8.36 23.44
C PHE A 305 5.48 -8.80 24.84
N GLN A 306 6.32 -9.83 24.90
CA GLN A 306 6.89 -10.32 26.14
C GLN A 306 8.35 -10.66 25.92
N ASP A 307 9.20 -10.20 26.83
CA ASP A 307 10.56 -10.70 27.04
C ASP A 307 10.66 -11.34 28.44
N ASN A 308 11.88 -11.67 28.87
CA ASN A 308 12.12 -12.34 30.15
C ASN A 308 11.68 -11.53 31.37
N ASP A 309 11.69 -10.20 31.29
CA ASP A 309 11.51 -9.30 32.44
C ASP A 309 10.31 -8.35 32.28
N TYR A 310 9.72 -8.30 31.09
CA TYR A 310 8.83 -7.23 30.71
C TYR A 310 7.74 -7.66 29.73
N THR A 311 6.54 -7.11 29.92
CA THR A 311 5.38 -7.33 29.04
C THR A 311 4.78 -5.99 28.62
N GLN A 312 4.34 -5.93 27.37
CA GLN A 312 3.71 -4.73 26.80
C GLN A 312 2.57 -5.09 25.87
N ILE A 313 1.61 -4.17 25.80
CA ILE A 313 0.54 -4.16 24.81
C ILE A 313 0.71 -2.91 23.96
N GLY A 314 0.57 -3.08 22.65
CA GLY A 314 0.75 -2.04 21.66
C GLY A 314 -0.13 -2.26 20.44
N ILE A 315 0.17 -1.51 19.39
CA ILE A 315 -0.54 -1.58 18.11
C ILE A 315 0.37 -2.26 17.09
N GLY A 316 -0.17 -3.25 16.39
CA GLY A 316 0.51 -3.95 15.31
C GLY A 316 -0.12 -3.64 13.95
N LEU A 317 0.74 -3.58 12.93
CA LEU A 317 0.40 -3.63 11.52
C LEU A 317 1.04 -4.87 10.93
N LYS A 318 0.22 -5.81 10.46
CA LYS A 318 0.65 -7.00 9.73
C LYS A 318 0.33 -6.83 8.25
N SER A 319 1.29 -7.18 7.40
CA SER A 319 1.15 -7.25 5.96
C SER A 319 1.65 -8.61 5.47
N ALA A 320 1.00 -9.19 4.47
CA ALA A 320 1.45 -10.43 3.88
C ALA A 320 1.21 -10.45 2.37
N LEU A 321 2.17 -11.00 1.63
CA LEU A 321 2.04 -11.34 0.23
C LEU A 321 2.07 -12.84 0.07
N GLY A 322 0.95 -13.43 -0.33
CA GLY A 322 0.74 -14.85 -0.49
C GLY A 322 0.73 -15.28 -1.95
N LEU A 323 1.40 -16.39 -2.25
CA LEU A 323 1.27 -17.13 -3.50
C LEU A 323 0.87 -18.56 -3.19
N GLU A 324 -0.21 -19.04 -3.79
CA GLU A 324 -0.78 -20.36 -3.56
C GLU A 324 -0.89 -21.16 -4.85
N TYR A 325 -0.55 -22.44 -4.74
CA TYR A 325 -0.90 -23.46 -5.71
C TYR A 325 -2.03 -24.34 -5.17
N MET A 326 -3.17 -24.34 -5.85
CA MET A 326 -4.32 -25.18 -5.56
C MET A 326 -3.99 -26.64 -5.88
N VAL A 327 -3.89 -27.47 -4.85
CA VAL A 327 -3.71 -28.92 -4.99
C VAL A 327 -5.04 -29.63 -5.23
N SER A 328 -6.15 -29.02 -4.83
CA SER A 328 -7.52 -29.50 -5.06
C SER A 328 -8.49 -28.33 -5.21
N LYS A 329 -9.79 -28.60 -5.31
CA LYS A 329 -10.83 -27.55 -5.36
C LYS A 329 -10.98 -26.77 -4.05
N ASN A 330 -10.54 -27.35 -2.92
CA ASN A 330 -10.78 -26.80 -1.58
C ASN A 330 -9.49 -26.64 -0.77
N ALA A 331 -8.34 -27.01 -1.32
CA ALA A 331 -7.08 -26.95 -0.62
C ALA A 331 -5.95 -26.52 -1.54
N GLY A 332 -5.05 -25.71 -0.99
CA GLY A 332 -3.83 -25.28 -1.64
C GLY A 332 -2.67 -25.22 -0.65
N ILE A 333 -1.48 -25.15 -1.22
CA ILE A 333 -0.22 -24.94 -0.50
C ILE A 333 0.39 -23.65 -1.04
N GLY A 334 0.86 -22.79 -0.17
CA GLY A 334 1.40 -21.50 -0.55
C GLY A 334 2.66 -21.10 0.22
N LEU A 335 3.25 -20.02 -0.26
CA LEU A 335 4.29 -19.29 0.44
C LEU A 335 3.77 -17.89 0.74
N ASP A 336 4.05 -17.39 1.94
CA ASP A 336 3.72 -16.03 2.34
C ASP A 336 4.99 -15.28 2.75
N LEU A 337 5.21 -14.12 2.14
CA LEU A 337 6.15 -13.13 2.64
C LEU A 337 5.39 -12.22 3.60
N LEU A 338 5.68 -12.31 4.89
CA LEU A 338 4.98 -11.61 5.97
C LEU A 338 5.86 -10.50 6.53
N GLY A 339 5.29 -9.33 6.76
CA GLY A 339 5.92 -8.25 7.51
C GLY A 339 5.01 -7.82 8.66
N ILE A 340 5.55 -7.73 9.87
CA ILE A 340 4.83 -7.21 11.04
C ILE A 340 5.61 -6.03 11.62
N THR A 341 4.90 -4.95 11.91
CA THR A 341 5.41 -3.76 12.57
C THR A 341 4.56 -3.50 13.80
N SER A 342 5.17 -3.48 14.98
CA SER A 342 4.47 -3.24 16.24
C SER A 342 5.08 -2.04 16.94
N ILE A 343 4.24 -1.19 17.52
CA ILE A 343 4.63 -0.01 18.28
C ILE A 343 4.08 -0.16 19.70
N PHE A 344 4.91 0.09 20.69
CA PHE A 344 4.56 -0.05 22.10
C PHE A 344 4.90 1.22 22.89
N GLY A 345 4.44 1.29 24.14
CA GLY A 345 4.84 2.36 25.06
C GLY A 345 6.34 2.34 25.32
N ASN A 346 6.95 3.49 25.59
CA ASN A 346 8.38 3.54 25.89
C ASN A 346 8.64 2.95 27.29
N PRO A 347 9.52 1.94 27.44
CA PRO A 347 9.87 1.42 28.76
C PRO A 347 10.65 2.46 29.57
N SER A 348 10.47 2.42 30.90
CA SER A 348 11.19 3.30 31.84
C SER A 348 12.71 3.13 31.67
N GLY A 349 13.41 4.21 31.33
CA GLY A 349 14.88 4.19 31.12
C GLY A 349 15.32 4.10 29.65
N ALA A 350 14.41 3.83 28.72
CA ALA A 350 14.74 3.81 27.30
C ALA A 350 15.14 5.21 26.78
N ARG A 351 16.37 5.33 26.27
CA ARG A 351 16.86 6.54 25.59
C ARG A 351 16.64 6.41 24.09
N LEU A 352 15.44 6.76 23.64
CA LEU A 352 15.14 6.82 22.21
C LEU A 352 15.55 8.18 21.62
N PRO A 353 16.03 8.21 20.37
CA PRO A 353 16.10 9.45 19.59
C PRO A 353 14.73 10.15 19.54
N LYS A 354 14.72 11.48 19.39
CA LYS A 354 13.48 12.31 19.45
C LYS A 354 12.41 11.94 18.41
N ASP A 355 12.79 11.22 17.36
CA ASP A 355 11.92 10.87 16.22
C ASP A 355 11.69 9.35 16.09
N GLU A 356 12.03 8.56 17.11
CA GLU A 356 11.86 7.10 17.11
C GLU A 356 10.86 6.65 18.18
N SER A 357 9.99 5.70 17.82
CA SER A 357 9.09 5.02 18.75
C SER A 357 9.63 3.64 19.09
N TYR A 358 9.39 3.19 20.32
CA TYR A 358 9.73 1.82 20.72
C TYR A 358 8.83 0.82 19.97
N GLY A 359 9.45 -0.17 19.32
CA GLY A 359 8.71 -1.07 18.44
C GLY A 359 9.54 -2.20 17.86
N TYR A 360 8.84 -3.15 17.25
CA TYR A 360 9.42 -4.33 16.60
C TYR A 360 9.00 -4.38 15.14
N GLN A 361 9.97 -4.59 14.25
CA GLN A 361 9.72 -4.93 12.86
C GLN A 361 10.28 -6.31 12.57
N GLN A 362 9.45 -7.22 12.08
CA GLN A 362 9.87 -8.55 11.67
C GLN A 362 9.45 -8.81 10.22
N LEU A 363 10.28 -9.58 9.53
CA LEU A 363 10.01 -10.14 8.21
C LEU A 363 10.03 -11.67 8.34
N GLY A 364 9.04 -12.34 7.76
CA GLY A 364 8.92 -13.79 7.81
C GLY A 364 8.65 -14.40 6.44
N LEU A 365 9.10 -15.63 6.24
CA LEU A 365 8.76 -16.44 5.08
C LEU A 365 8.02 -17.69 5.55
N MET A 366 6.72 -17.78 5.29
CA MET A 366 5.87 -18.85 5.80
C MET A 366 5.55 -19.85 4.70
N LEU A 367 5.63 -21.14 5.02
CA LEU A 367 4.93 -22.18 4.27
C LEU A 367 3.50 -22.27 4.80
N SER A 368 2.50 -22.15 3.93
CA SER A 368 1.11 -22.13 4.32
C SER A 368 0.27 -23.24 3.70
N GLY A 369 -0.60 -23.85 4.52
CA GLY A 369 -1.74 -24.64 4.08
C GLY A 369 -2.98 -23.76 4.04
N ARG A 370 -3.78 -23.90 2.98
CA ARG A 370 -4.96 -23.05 2.73
C ARG A 370 -6.17 -23.90 2.41
N PHE A 371 -7.29 -23.60 3.06
CA PHE A 371 -8.56 -24.32 2.91
C PHE A 371 -9.66 -23.36 2.49
N HIS A 372 -10.31 -23.63 1.37
CA HIS A 372 -11.36 -22.78 0.78
C HIS A 372 -12.75 -23.40 0.98
N PHE A 373 -13.72 -22.61 1.45
CA PHE A 373 -15.04 -23.09 1.88
C PHE A 373 -16.21 -22.16 1.51
#